data_AF-A0A6B8KMD9-F1
#
_entry.id   AF-A0A6B8KMD9-F1
#
_cell.length_a   1.000
_cell.length_b   1.000
_cell.length_c   1.000
_cell.angle_alpha   90.00
_cell.angle_beta   90.00
_cell.angle_gamma   90.00
#
_symmetry.space_group_name_H-M   'P 1'
#
loop_
_entity.id
_entity.type
_entity.pdbx_description
1 polymer ?
#
loop_
_entity_poly.entity_id
_entity_poly.type
_entity_poly.pdbx_seq_one_letter_code
_entity_poly.pdbx_strand_id
1 'polypeptide(L)'
;MAHQPALPEIIDGKAVQSLVEAHAIRGATVLGQKGGWAVLVRYGVLERAVAAQRARKPRLWRNLATAAAFVRDELGLARFEVDAQAHEPDPGARRRPDQAARLRQQREAAEHDRWFRAEVQKTLDRIDAGEIGVIDEDAWAQRSAAKRAELARRAAATGG
;
A
#
# COMPACT_ATOMS: atom_id res chain seq x y z
N MET A 1 34.97 13.57 -13.48
CA MET A 1 34.17 13.76 -14.71
C MET A 1 32.82 13.12 -14.47
N ALA A 2 31.76 13.93 -14.37
CA ALA A 2 30.42 13.43 -14.08
C ALA A 2 29.93 12.62 -15.29
N HIS A 3 29.76 11.32 -15.12
CA HIS A 3 29.12 10.46 -16.10
C HIS A 3 27.63 10.82 -16.12
N GLN A 4 27.26 11.75 -16.98
CA GLN A 4 25.87 12.01 -17.31
C GLN A 4 25.42 10.82 -18.17
N PRO A 5 24.51 9.95 -17.69
CA PRO A 5 24.05 8.84 -18.51
C PRO A 5 23.32 9.46 -19.71
N ALA A 6 23.89 9.31 -20.89
CA ALA A 6 23.21 9.59 -22.14
C ALA A 6 21.88 8.85 -22.10
N LEU A 7 20.76 9.57 -22.26
CA LEU A 7 19.42 8.99 -22.24
C LEU A 7 19.42 7.74 -23.14
N PRO A 8 19.28 6.53 -22.59
CA PRO A 8 19.33 5.32 -23.40
C PRO A 8 18.19 5.39 -24.41
N GLU A 9 18.51 5.07 -25.68
CA GLU A 9 17.52 4.99 -26.75
C GLU A 9 16.29 4.21 -26.28
N ILE A 10 15.11 4.72 -26.60
CA ILE A 10 13.86 4.22 -26.08
C ILE A 10 13.35 3.11 -26.99
N ILE A 11 12.97 1.97 -26.41
CA ILE A 11 12.33 0.87 -27.12
C ILE A 11 10.82 0.87 -26.84
N ASP A 12 10.02 0.83 -27.90
CA ASP A 12 8.56 0.81 -27.79
C ASP A 12 8.04 -0.50 -27.18
N GLY A 13 6.88 -0.46 -26.52
CA GLY A 13 6.30 -1.61 -25.80
C GLY A 13 6.08 -2.83 -26.69
N LYS A 14 5.70 -2.64 -27.96
CA LYS A 14 5.54 -3.75 -28.92
C LYS A 14 6.87 -4.44 -29.25
N ALA A 15 7.96 -3.66 -29.35
CA ALA A 15 9.29 -4.19 -29.58
C ALA A 15 9.83 -4.90 -28.31
N VAL A 16 9.53 -4.37 -27.13
CA VAL A 16 9.81 -5.06 -25.85
C VAL A 16 9.09 -6.41 -25.81
N GLN A 17 7.80 -6.45 -26.12
CA GLN A 17 7.02 -7.69 -26.13
C GLN A 17 7.59 -8.72 -27.11
N SER A 18 8.00 -8.28 -28.31
CA SER A 18 8.64 -9.16 -29.30
C SER A 18 9.97 -9.75 -28.78
N LEU A 19 10.75 -8.97 -28.01
CA LEU A 19 11.99 -9.45 -27.39
C LEU A 19 11.74 -10.40 -26.21
N VAL A 20 10.64 -10.22 -25.48
CA VAL A 20 10.19 -11.15 -24.43
C VAL A 20 9.80 -12.49 -25.05
N GLU A 21 8.94 -12.46 -26.08
CA GLU A 21 8.52 -13.68 -26.81
C GLU A 21 9.72 -14.42 -27.40
N ALA A 22 10.67 -13.69 -27.97
CA ALA A 22 11.91 -14.25 -28.50
C ALA A 22 12.94 -14.66 -27.44
N HIS A 23 12.66 -14.47 -26.14
CA HIS A 23 13.59 -14.69 -25.02
C HIS A 23 14.95 -14.01 -25.22
N ALA A 24 14.97 -12.88 -25.93
CA ALA A 24 16.17 -12.15 -26.32
C ALA A 24 16.69 -11.21 -25.21
N ILE A 25 15.87 -11.01 -24.16
CA ILE A 25 16.21 -10.19 -23.01
C ILE A 25 17.13 -10.97 -22.07
N ARG A 26 18.33 -10.44 -21.84
CA ARG A 26 19.34 -11.08 -20.98
C ARG A 26 19.48 -10.42 -19.61
N GLY A 27 18.76 -9.34 -19.38
CA GLY A 27 18.73 -8.67 -18.09
C GLY A 27 17.92 -7.38 -18.14
N ALA A 28 17.61 -6.85 -16.97
CA ALA A 28 16.99 -5.55 -16.81
C ALA A 28 17.61 -4.81 -15.63
N THR A 29 17.64 -3.49 -15.75
CA THR A 29 18.13 -2.58 -14.72
C THR A 29 17.02 -1.59 -14.40
N VAL A 30 16.65 -1.47 -13.13
CA VAL A 30 15.70 -0.46 -12.67
C VAL A 30 16.50 0.75 -12.19
N LEU A 31 16.52 1.80 -13.02
CA LEU A 31 17.26 3.04 -12.77
C LEU A 31 16.39 4.05 -12.04
N GLY A 32 16.80 4.46 -10.85
CA GLY A 32 16.22 5.56 -10.11
C GLY A 32 16.68 6.90 -10.69
N GLN A 33 15.73 7.75 -11.07
CA GLN A 33 15.99 9.10 -11.57
C GLN A 33 15.04 10.10 -10.92
N LYS A 34 15.31 11.40 -11.10
CA LYS A 34 14.42 12.46 -10.59
C LYS A 34 12.98 12.25 -11.11
N GLY A 35 12.04 12.10 -10.18
CA GLY A 35 10.62 11.88 -10.49
C GLY A 35 10.16 10.43 -10.57
N GLY A 36 11.05 9.43 -10.43
CA GLY A 36 10.64 8.03 -10.34
C GLY A 36 11.70 7.01 -10.75
N TRP A 37 11.23 5.86 -11.22
CA TRP A 37 12.04 4.72 -11.64
C TRP A 37 11.84 4.47 -13.13
N ALA A 38 12.90 4.27 -13.88
CA ALA A 38 12.87 3.82 -15.27
C ALA A 38 13.36 2.37 -15.34
N VAL A 39 12.84 1.59 -16.29
CA VAL A 39 13.29 0.22 -16.54
C VAL A 39 14.09 0.23 -17.83
N LEU A 40 15.33 -0.23 -17.74
CA LEU A 40 16.23 -0.49 -18.83
C LEU A 40 16.26 -1.99 -19.12
N VAL A 41 16.15 -2.35 -20.38
CA VAL A 41 16.19 -3.74 -20.84
C VAL A 41 17.48 -3.94 -21.61
N ARG A 42 18.20 -5.00 -21.26
CA ARG A 42 19.43 -5.41 -21.94
C ARG A 42 19.14 -6.57 -22.87
N TYR A 43 19.34 -6.36 -24.17
CA TYR A 43 19.26 -7.39 -25.19
C TYR A 43 20.52 -7.31 -26.08
N GLY A 44 21.16 -8.45 -26.31
CA GLY A 44 22.46 -8.50 -26.99
C GLY A 44 23.54 -7.69 -26.25
N VAL A 45 24.07 -6.66 -26.92
CA VAL A 45 25.06 -5.68 -26.41
C VAL A 45 24.45 -4.31 -26.08
N LEU A 46 23.14 -4.16 -26.30
CA LEU A 46 22.45 -2.88 -26.17
C LEU A 46 21.61 -2.84 -24.89
N GLU A 47 21.60 -1.67 -24.27
CA GLU A 47 20.71 -1.32 -23.17
C GLU A 47 19.78 -0.19 -23.63
N ARG A 48 18.46 -0.39 -23.43
CA ARG A 48 17.40 0.50 -23.95
C ARG A 48 16.32 0.71 -22.90
N ALA A 49 15.81 1.93 -22.79
CA ALA A 49 14.72 2.24 -21.86
C ALA A 49 13.36 1.84 -22.41
N VAL A 50 12.51 1.23 -21.58
CA VAL A 50 11.13 0.88 -21.96
C VAL A 50 10.30 2.16 -22.15
N ALA A 51 9.67 2.31 -23.31
CA ALA A 51 8.77 3.44 -23.59
C ALA A 51 7.47 3.36 -22.78
N ALA A 52 6.89 4.53 -22.48
CA ALA A 52 5.51 4.61 -22.04
C ALA A 52 4.57 4.30 -23.21
N GLN A 53 3.57 3.44 -22.98
CA GLN A 53 2.64 2.97 -24.02
C GLN A 53 1.86 4.09 -24.76
N ARG A 54 1.78 5.31 -24.19
CA ARG A 54 1.09 6.47 -24.79
C ARG A 54 2.00 7.66 -25.12
N ALA A 55 3.29 7.56 -24.85
CA ALA A 55 4.23 8.65 -25.09
C ALA A 55 5.57 8.09 -25.56
N ARG A 56 6.20 8.69 -26.58
CA ARG A 56 7.57 8.38 -27.02
C ARG A 56 8.63 8.83 -26.00
N LYS A 57 8.37 8.61 -24.72
CA LYS A 57 9.20 8.96 -23.57
C LYS A 57 9.44 7.69 -22.74
N PRO A 58 10.54 7.59 -21.98
CA PRO A 58 10.76 6.47 -21.08
C PRO A 58 9.58 6.35 -20.11
N ARG A 59 9.09 5.13 -19.91
CA ARG A 59 8.06 4.86 -18.90
C ARG A 59 8.68 5.11 -17.54
N LEU A 60 8.03 5.98 -16.77
CA LEU A 60 8.44 6.28 -15.42
C LEU A 60 7.45 5.65 -14.44
N TRP A 61 7.96 4.80 -13.59
CA TRP A 61 7.23 4.19 -12.49
C TRP A 61 7.39 5.06 -11.25
N ARG A 62 6.28 5.27 -10.53
CA ARG A 62 6.29 6.10 -9.31
C ARG A 62 6.96 5.42 -8.11
N ASN A 63 7.07 4.09 -8.12
CA ASN A 63 7.67 3.32 -7.04
C ASN A 63 8.43 2.11 -7.61
N LEU A 64 9.42 1.64 -6.85
CA LEU A 64 10.27 0.51 -7.22
C LEU A 64 9.49 -0.80 -7.33
N ALA A 65 8.52 -1.03 -6.44
CA ALA A 65 7.75 -2.29 -6.39
C ALA A 65 6.96 -2.53 -7.70
N THR A 66 6.36 -1.49 -8.27
CA THR A 66 5.63 -1.57 -9.54
C THR A 66 6.58 -1.73 -10.72
N ALA A 67 7.78 -1.15 -10.67
CA ALA A 67 8.82 -1.38 -11.68
C ALA A 67 9.34 -2.83 -11.61
N ALA A 68 9.59 -3.35 -10.41
CA ALA A 68 10.00 -4.73 -10.18
C ALA A 68 8.93 -5.75 -10.60
N ALA A 69 7.66 -5.47 -10.30
CA ALA A 69 6.54 -6.30 -10.75
C ALA A 69 6.47 -6.34 -12.28
N PHE A 70 6.63 -5.20 -12.96
CA PHE A 70 6.72 -5.15 -14.41
C PHE A 70 7.87 -6.00 -14.96
N VAL A 71 9.08 -5.90 -14.38
CA VAL A 71 10.23 -6.71 -14.81
C VAL A 71 9.98 -8.21 -14.65
N ARG A 72 9.34 -8.63 -13.55
CA ARG A 72 9.04 -10.04 -13.32
C ARG A 72 7.90 -10.55 -14.19
N ASP A 73 6.78 -9.83 -14.21
CA ASP A 73 5.52 -10.31 -14.76
C ASP A 73 5.45 -10.08 -16.29
N GLU A 74 6.04 -8.99 -16.80
CA GLU A 74 5.99 -8.63 -18.22
C GLU A 74 7.30 -8.98 -18.96
N LEU A 75 8.47 -8.84 -18.31
CA LEU A 75 9.75 -9.22 -18.94
C LEU A 75 10.18 -10.66 -18.63
N GLY A 76 9.50 -11.34 -17.71
CA GLY A 76 9.83 -12.72 -17.32
C GLY A 76 11.16 -12.87 -16.58
N LEU A 77 11.75 -11.78 -16.09
CA LEU A 77 13.07 -11.81 -15.46
C LEU A 77 12.95 -11.97 -13.94
N ALA A 78 13.40 -13.12 -13.43
CA ALA A 78 13.46 -13.38 -11.99
C ALA A 78 14.59 -12.62 -11.26
N ARG A 79 15.62 -12.18 -12.00
CA ARG A 79 16.74 -11.40 -11.47
C ARG A 79 16.92 -10.14 -12.29
N PHE A 80 17.08 -9.02 -11.61
CA PHE A 80 17.31 -7.71 -12.20
C PHE A 80 18.12 -6.86 -11.23
N GLU A 81 18.80 -5.85 -11.76
CA GLU A 81 19.61 -4.93 -10.98
C GLU A 81 18.80 -3.67 -10.67
N VAL A 82 19.11 -3.04 -9.54
CA VAL A 82 18.49 -1.77 -9.14
C VAL A 82 19.60 -0.77 -8.90
N ASP A 83 19.62 0.29 -9.70
CA ASP A 83 20.52 1.42 -9.51
C ASP A 83 19.72 2.58 -8.93
N ALA A 84 20.01 2.93 -7.67
CA ALA A 84 19.36 4.03 -6.96
C ALA A 84 20.28 5.26 -6.81
N GLN A 85 21.45 5.31 -7.44
CA GLN A 85 22.44 6.38 -7.21
C GLN A 85 21.91 7.77 -7.59
N ALA A 86 21.10 7.86 -8.64
CA ALA A 86 20.48 9.11 -9.11
C ALA A 86 19.02 9.27 -8.67
N HIS A 87 18.56 8.47 -7.70
CA HIS A 87 17.17 8.51 -7.25
C HIS A 87 16.91 9.75 -6.38
N GLU A 88 16.22 10.73 -6.95
CA GLU A 88 15.69 11.88 -6.21
C GLU A 88 14.16 11.72 -6.09
N PRO A 89 13.62 11.43 -4.89
CA PRO A 89 12.19 11.33 -4.69
C PRO A 89 11.56 12.72 -4.90
N ASP A 90 10.62 12.82 -5.84
CA ASP A 90 9.91 14.08 -6.11
C ASP A 90 9.04 14.46 -4.90
N PRO A 91 9.32 15.58 -4.20
CA PRO A 91 8.54 16.02 -3.04
C PRO A 91 7.12 16.49 -3.42
N GLY A 92 6.89 16.80 -4.71
CA GLY A 92 5.60 17.24 -5.25
C GLY A 92 4.74 16.12 -5.83
N ALA A 93 5.28 14.90 -5.94
CA ALA A 93 4.50 13.73 -6.32
C ALA A 93 3.55 13.40 -5.16
N ARG A 94 2.35 14.03 -5.17
CA ARG A 94 1.27 13.88 -4.18
C ARG A 94 1.37 12.52 -3.51
N ARG A 95 2.02 12.51 -2.34
CA ARG A 95 2.27 11.32 -1.54
C ARG A 95 0.89 10.80 -1.20
N ARG A 96 0.44 9.77 -1.92
CA ARG A 96 -0.85 9.14 -1.67
C ARG A 96 -0.79 8.77 -0.18
N PRO A 97 -1.70 9.29 0.68
CA PRO A 97 -1.64 9.02 2.10
C PRO A 97 -1.57 7.51 2.32
N ASP A 98 -0.57 7.14 3.12
CA ASP A 98 0.08 5.85 3.24
C ASP A 98 -0.84 4.64 3.03
N GLN A 99 -0.50 3.79 2.07
CA GLN A 99 -1.00 2.41 2.01
C GLN A 99 -0.76 1.67 3.34
N ALA A 100 0.31 2.03 4.06
CA ALA A 100 0.58 1.53 5.40
C ALA A 100 -0.43 2.03 6.44
N ALA A 101 -0.90 3.28 6.35
CA ALA A 101 -1.94 3.81 7.24
C ALA A 101 -3.30 3.18 6.94
N ARG A 102 -3.63 2.94 5.67
CA ARG A 102 -4.84 2.18 5.29
C ARG A 102 -4.78 0.74 5.76
N LEU A 103 -3.62 0.08 5.63
CA LEU A 103 -3.45 -1.30 6.10
C LEU A 103 -3.52 -1.38 7.63
N ARG A 104 -3.01 -0.37 8.35
CA ARG A 104 -3.16 -0.24 9.80
C ARG A 104 -4.62 -0.02 10.19
N GLN A 105 -5.32 0.92 9.54
CA GLN A 105 -6.76 1.14 9.77
C GLN A 105 -7.60 -0.10 9.45
N GLN A 106 -7.28 -0.85 8.38
CA GLN A 106 -7.96 -2.10 8.07
C GLN A 106 -7.70 -3.20 9.12
N ARG A 107 -6.48 -3.27 9.66
CA ARG A 107 -6.14 -4.22 10.74
C ARG A 107 -6.82 -3.85 12.05
N GLU A 108 -6.77 -2.57 12.44
CA GLU A 108 -7.43 -2.03 13.62
C GLU A 108 -8.94 -2.24 13.54
N ALA A 109 -9.57 -1.92 12.40
CA ALA A 109 -11.00 -2.17 12.19
C ALA A 109 -11.34 -3.67 12.25
N ALA A 110 -10.49 -4.55 11.72
CA ALA A 110 -10.70 -6.00 11.79
C ALA A 110 -10.51 -6.56 13.21
N GLU A 111 -9.63 -5.99 14.02
CA GLU A 111 -9.43 -6.35 15.42
C GLU A 111 -10.61 -5.90 16.28
N HIS A 112 -11.10 -4.67 16.09
CA HIS A 112 -12.30 -4.17 16.75
C HIS A 112 -13.55 -4.97 16.37
N ASP A 113 -13.73 -5.31 15.09
CA ASP A 113 -14.87 -6.13 14.64
C ASP A 113 -14.82 -7.54 15.23
N ARG A 114 -13.63 -8.17 15.28
CA ARG A 114 -13.46 -9.49 15.91
C ARG A 114 -13.77 -9.44 17.41
N TRP A 115 -13.25 -8.43 18.11
CA TRP A 115 -13.54 -8.25 19.53
C TRP A 115 -15.04 -8.01 19.77
N PHE A 116 -15.67 -7.12 18.99
CA PHE A 116 -17.08 -6.80 19.11
C PHE A 116 -17.96 -8.03 18.90
N ARG A 117 -17.69 -8.81 17.84
CA ARG A 117 -18.43 -10.05 17.58
C ARG A 117 -18.26 -11.08 18.68
N ALA A 118 -17.05 -11.22 19.22
CA ALA A 118 -16.79 -12.12 20.34
C ALA A 118 -17.55 -11.69 21.61
N GLU A 119 -17.63 -10.39 21.88
CA GLU A 119 -18.32 -9.86 23.06
C GLU A 119 -19.85 -9.92 22.93
N VAL A 120 -20.39 -9.67 21.73
CA VAL A 120 -21.80 -9.91 21.42
C VAL A 120 -22.14 -11.38 21.60
N GLN A 121 -21.33 -12.30 21.07
CA GLN A 121 -21.59 -13.73 21.18
C GLN A 121 -21.62 -14.21 22.63
N LYS A 122 -20.65 -13.80 23.47
CA LYS A 122 -20.67 -14.11 24.91
C LYS A 122 -21.94 -13.62 25.60
N THR A 123 -22.46 -12.46 25.21
CA THR A 123 -23.67 -11.90 25.80
C THR A 123 -24.88 -12.72 25.39
N LEU A 124 -24.98 -13.10 24.11
CA LEU A 124 -26.02 -14.00 23.61
C LEU A 124 -25.99 -15.36 24.31
N ASP A 125 -24.80 -15.99 24.43
CA ASP A 125 -24.64 -17.28 25.08
C ASP A 125 -25.11 -17.24 26.55
N ARG A 126 -24.86 -16.13 27.26
CA ARG A 126 -25.28 -15.95 28.66
C ARG A 126 -26.76 -15.61 28.81
N ILE A 127 -27.39 -14.99 27.80
CA ILE A 127 -28.84 -14.85 27.74
C ILE A 127 -29.48 -16.21 27.51
N ASP A 128 -28.95 -17.00 26.58
CA ASP A 128 -29.44 -18.35 26.26
C ASP A 128 -29.27 -19.31 27.45
N ALA A 129 -28.17 -19.19 28.19
CA ALA A 129 -27.94 -19.93 29.44
C ALA A 129 -28.81 -19.43 30.61
N GLY A 130 -29.58 -18.35 30.44
CA GLY A 130 -30.43 -17.77 31.47
C GLY A 130 -29.67 -17.05 32.60
N GLU A 131 -28.37 -16.78 32.43
CA GLU A 131 -27.54 -16.10 33.42
C GLU A 131 -27.79 -14.59 33.47
N ILE A 132 -28.26 -14.00 32.36
CA ILE A 132 -28.55 -12.58 32.24
C ILE A 132 -29.93 -12.40 31.63
N GLY A 133 -30.79 -11.64 32.30
CA GLY A 133 -32.08 -11.23 31.75
C GLY A 133 -31.96 -10.00 30.86
N VAL A 134 -32.75 -9.96 29.79
CA VAL A 134 -32.97 -8.73 28.99
C VAL A 134 -33.79 -7.76 29.84
N ILE A 135 -33.33 -6.51 29.92
CA ILE A 135 -33.98 -5.45 30.70
C ILE A 135 -34.83 -4.60 29.75
N ASP A 136 -36.02 -4.20 30.20
CA ASP A 136 -36.89 -3.28 29.46
C ASP A 136 -36.31 -1.84 29.41
N GLU A 137 -36.70 -1.07 28.40
CA GLU A 137 -36.21 0.29 28.14
C GLU A 137 -36.41 1.21 29.36
N ASP A 138 -37.55 1.12 30.05
CA ASP A 138 -37.84 1.96 31.22
C ASP A 138 -36.90 1.68 32.40
N ALA A 139 -36.55 0.41 32.60
CA ALA A 139 -35.61 0.00 33.64
C ALA A 139 -34.16 0.35 33.26
N TRP A 140 -33.83 0.32 31.98
CA TRP A 140 -32.55 0.83 31.46
C TRP A 140 -32.41 2.34 31.64
N ALA A 141 -33.45 3.12 31.34
CA ALA A 141 -33.48 4.57 31.49
C ALA A 141 -33.21 5.00 32.95
N GLN A 142 -33.82 4.31 33.91
CA GLN A 142 -33.60 4.55 35.34
C GLN A 142 -32.17 4.21 35.77
N ARG A 143 -31.64 3.04 35.37
CA ARG A 143 -30.25 2.63 35.70
C ARG A 143 -29.21 3.57 35.10
N SER A 144 -29.38 3.94 33.83
CA SER A 144 -28.45 4.84 33.14
C SER A 144 -28.50 6.27 33.70
N ALA A 145 -29.68 6.77 34.11
CA ALA A 145 -29.81 8.06 34.78
C ALA A 145 -29.08 8.08 36.13
N ALA A 146 -29.28 7.05 36.96
CA ALA A 146 -28.57 6.90 38.23
C ALA A 146 -27.04 6.83 38.03
N LYS A 147 -26.58 6.08 37.01
CA LYS A 147 -25.15 5.96 36.70
C LYS A 147 -24.54 7.27 36.22
N ARG A 148 -25.24 8.01 35.35
CA ARG A 148 -24.80 9.33 34.89
C ARG A 148 -24.72 10.33 36.04
N ALA A 149 -25.68 10.31 36.98
CA ALA A 149 -25.64 11.16 38.17
C ALA A 149 -24.46 10.83 39.10
N GLU A 150 -24.15 9.55 39.30
CA GLU A 150 -22.98 9.09 40.05
C GLU A 150 -21.67 9.59 39.41
N LEU A 151 -21.54 9.42 38.09
CA LEU A 151 -20.36 9.86 37.33
C LEU A 151 -20.19 11.38 37.36
N ALA A 152 -21.29 12.14 37.25
CA ALA A 152 -21.26 13.60 37.35
C ALA A 152 -20.79 14.07 38.73
N ARG A 153 -21.23 13.41 39.81
CA ARG A 153 -20.76 13.70 41.17
C ARG A 153 -19.26 13.40 41.34
N ARG A 154 -18.77 12.29 40.77
CA ARG A 154 -17.34 11.96 40.80
C ARG A 154 -16.48 12.95 39.99
N ALA A 155 -16.95 13.35 38.81
CA ALA A 155 -16.27 14.34 37.99
C ALA A 155 -16.18 15.70 38.71
N ALA A 156 -17.26 16.14 39.36
CA ALA A 156 -17.28 17.37 40.15
C ALA A 156 -16.36 17.31 41.39
N ALA A 157 -16.21 16.14 42.00
CA ALA A 157 -15.33 15.93 43.15
C ALA A 157 -13.84 15.79 42.78
N THR A 158 -13.51 15.53 41.50
CA THR A 158 -12.13 15.36 41.02
C THR A 158 -11.61 16.62 40.32
N GLY A 159 -12.49 17.58 40.00
CA GLY A 159 -12.19 18.82 39.27
C GLY A 159 -12.17 20.10 40.11
N GLY A 160 -12.09 20.00 41.44
CA GLY A 160 -11.91 21.12 42.37
C GLY A 160 -10.74 20.84 43.32
#